data_AF-A0A6P4I505-F1
#
_entry.id   AF-A0A6P4I505-F1
#
_cell.length_a   1.000
_cell.length_b   1.000
_cell.length_c   1.000
_cell.angle_alpha   90.00
_cell.angle_beta   90.00
_cell.angle_gamma   90.00
#
_symmetry.space_group_name_H-M   'P 1'
#
loop_
_entity.id
_entity.type
_entity.pdbx_description
1 polymer ?
#
loop_
_entity_poly.entity_id
_entity_poly.type
_entity_poly.pdbx_seq_one_letter_code
_entity_poly.pdbx_strand_id
1 'polypeptide(L)'
;MRFNDEEKLLGDFTLCRIGFDGLLVRQDLITLSGMLPSSRFRQSLARFTLKATLYGSWILGLLPFTFDSRKRQVQRSKWLLAYGLCLNITLLVLSVLPETDDHNSIKVEVFERNPLVRQVEFLVEIIGLITTVLAYLRIFWRSQELAEIINELLTLEKLHFSELCLGHCHKFDEYVIYKGLIIIMEIASSLLIYFGIPESRLVVHEAVCIYIVQLEVLLVVTHFHLAVIYIYRFVWIINGQLLHLANQLRRGERADPERVQQLRWLYDRLLELNSRLASIYDIQVTLFMGTLMSANIIIGHVLVIFWINIKRFSFWIMILIFPQALVVNFWDLWLCIAFCNLAENAGKATSTILKLFNDIGNMEGELEQRVSEFTLFCSHRRLRLRHCGLFYVNYEMGFHMIITNILYVVFLVQFDYMNIKFT
;
A
#
# COMPACT_ATOMS: atom_id res chain seq x y z
N MET A 1 41.06 -11.59 20.83
CA MET A 1 40.39 -12.19 19.66
C MET A 1 38.90 -12.17 19.95
N ARG A 2 38.13 -11.39 19.17
CA ARG A 2 36.65 -11.26 19.15
C ARG A 2 35.93 -10.84 20.45
N PHE A 3 35.88 -9.52 20.68
CA PHE A 3 34.73 -8.83 21.31
C PHE A 3 34.62 -7.35 20.87
N ASN A 4 35.48 -6.89 19.94
CA ASN A 4 35.47 -5.52 19.38
C ASN A 4 34.85 -5.42 17.97
N ASP A 5 34.29 -6.52 17.44
CA ASP A 5 33.65 -6.54 16.12
C ASP A 5 32.12 -6.38 16.17
N GLU A 6 31.47 -6.54 17.33
CA GLU A 6 30.01 -6.33 17.48
C GLU A 6 29.63 -4.85 17.69
N GLU A 7 30.46 -4.05 18.37
CA GLU A 7 30.26 -2.59 18.45
C GLU A 7 30.47 -1.88 17.10
N LYS A 8 31.23 -2.50 16.19
CA LYS A 8 31.39 -2.01 14.81
C LYS A 8 30.18 -2.33 13.93
N LEU A 9 29.48 -3.44 14.21
CA LEU A 9 28.23 -3.83 13.54
C LEU A 9 27.03 -2.97 13.96
N LEU A 10 26.97 -2.52 15.23
CA LEU A 10 25.98 -1.51 15.66
C LEU A 10 26.34 -0.09 15.20
N GLY A 11 27.63 0.25 15.11
CA GLY A 11 28.10 1.55 14.59
C GLY A 11 27.81 1.76 13.10
N ASP A 12 27.83 0.70 12.29
CA ASP A 12 27.49 0.75 10.86
C ASP A 12 25.98 0.88 10.58
N PHE A 13 25.11 0.56 11.54
CA PHE A 13 23.66 0.84 11.43
C PHE A 13 23.36 2.34 11.44
N THR A 14 24.23 3.15 12.07
CA THR A 14 24.12 4.61 12.12
C THR A 14 24.52 5.31 10.81
N LEU A 15 25.21 4.63 9.89
CA LEU A 15 25.58 5.18 8.57
C LEU A 15 24.50 5.00 7.49
N CYS A 16 23.52 4.12 7.71
CA CYS A 16 22.39 3.90 6.80
C CYS A 16 21.30 4.99 6.91
N ARG A 17 21.50 6.00 7.77
CA ARG A 17 20.63 7.16 7.95
C ARG A 17 20.45 7.97 6.65
N ILE A 18 21.47 7.98 5.78
CA ILE A 18 21.63 8.97 4.70
C ILE A 18 20.81 8.64 3.42
N GLY A 19 20.19 7.46 3.31
CA GLY A 19 19.57 7.02 2.07
C GLY A 19 18.19 7.57 1.76
N PHE A 20 17.27 7.28 2.67
CA PHE A 20 15.95 7.89 2.65
C PHE A 20 15.98 9.31 3.22
N ASP A 21 16.89 9.62 4.15
CA ASP A 21 17.16 11.02 4.49
C ASP A 21 17.72 11.77 3.28
N GLY A 22 18.44 11.17 2.32
CA GLY A 22 18.83 11.86 1.08
C GLY A 22 17.64 12.31 0.22
N LEU A 23 16.55 11.53 0.22
CA LEU A 23 15.27 11.87 -0.41
C LEU A 23 14.47 12.92 0.39
N LEU A 24 14.49 12.78 1.73
CA LEU A 24 13.70 13.58 2.66
C LEU A 24 14.38 14.90 3.07
N VAL A 25 15.71 14.96 3.09
CA VAL A 25 16.55 16.13 3.40
C VAL A 25 16.61 17.09 2.22
N ARG A 26 16.45 16.62 0.97
CA ARG A 26 16.32 17.54 -0.17
C ARG A 26 14.96 18.23 -0.21
N GLN A 27 13.95 17.67 0.45
CA GLN A 27 12.68 18.34 0.74
C GLN A 27 12.88 19.53 1.71
N ASP A 28 13.89 19.50 2.58
CA ASP A 28 14.19 20.58 3.53
C ASP A 28 14.76 21.85 2.86
N LEU A 29 15.38 21.74 1.67
CA LEU A 29 15.91 22.90 0.95
C LEU A 29 14.85 23.70 0.17
N ILE A 30 13.68 23.11 -0.09
CA ILE A 30 12.59 23.74 -0.88
C ILE A 30 11.55 24.41 0.05
N THR A 31 11.61 24.16 1.36
CA THR A 31 10.65 24.64 2.37
C THR A 31 10.88 26.05 2.93
N LEU A 32 11.78 26.84 2.34
CA LEU A 32 12.15 28.18 2.86
C LEU A 32 11.41 29.35 2.22
N SER A 33 10.25 29.13 1.59
CA SER A 33 9.33 30.20 1.18
C SER A 33 7.92 29.92 1.67
N GLY A 34 7.36 30.87 2.42
CA GLY A 34 6.26 30.66 3.36
C GLY A 34 4.88 30.50 2.74
N MET A 35 4.03 29.69 3.40
CA MET A 35 2.61 29.98 3.69
C MET A 35 1.93 28.85 4.50
N LEU A 36 1.14 29.28 5.50
CA LEU A 36 0.14 28.59 6.35
C LEU A 36 0.61 27.42 7.27
N PRO A 37 0.24 27.43 8.58
CA PRO A 37 0.72 26.46 9.57
C PRO A 37 0.22 25.02 9.36
N SER A 38 -0.92 24.82 8.68
CA SER A 38 -1.50 23.48 8.44
C SER A 38 -0.73 22.66 7.40
N SER A 39 -0.10 23.31 6.42
CA SER A 39 0.66 22.63 5.35
C SER A 39 1.93 21.97 5.90
N ARG A 40 2.63 22.66 6.81
CA ARG A 40 3.83 22.15 7.48
C ARG A 40 3.56 20.95 8.37
N PHE A 41 2.46 20.98 9.13
CA PHE A 41 2.09 19.86 10.00
C PHE A 41 1.83 18.59 9.19
N ARG A 42 1.04 18.69 8.11
CA ARG A 42 0.75 17.56 7.23
C ARG A 42 2.02 16.98 6.60
N GLN A 43 2.90 17.84 6.08
CA GLN A 43 4.20 17.40 5.54
C GLN A 43 5.04 16.70 6.61
N SER A 44 5.08 17.24 7.83
CA SER A 44 5.80 16.63 8.95
C SER A 44 5.25 15.24 9.26
N LEU A 45 3.93 15.09 9.27
CA LEU A 45 3.27 13.82 9.55
C LEU A 45 3.52 12.80 8.44
N ALA A 46 3.37 13.19 7.17
CA ALA A 46 3.67 12.32 6.03
C ALA A 46 5.13 11.85 6.05
N ARG A 47 6.08 12.75 6.36
CA ARG A 47 7.50 12.41 6.52
C ARG A 47 7.73 11.45 7.68
N PHE A 48 7.08 11.68 8.82
CA PHE A 48 7.15 10.77 9.95
C PHE A 48 6.62 9.38 9.59
N THR A 49 5.47 9.30 8.90
CA THR A 49 4.89 8.04 8.42
C THR A 49 5.85 7.30 7.49
N LEU A 50 6.44 7.97 6.49
CA LEU A 50 7.42 7.35 5.59
C LEU A 50 8.63 6.80 6.35
N LYS A 51 9.16 7.57 7.31
CA LYS A 51 10.28 7.12 8.17
C LYS A 51 9.88 5.91 9.01
N ALA A 52 8.73 5.96 9.66
CA ALA A 52 8.22 4.86 10.49
C ALA A 52 8.02 3.59 9.65
N THR A 53 7.41 3.69 8.46
CA THR A 53 7.24 2.54 7.55
C THR A 53 8.59 1.95 7.13
N LEU A 54 9.57 2.79 6.78
CA LEU A 54 10.90 2.32 6.39
C LEU A 54 11.61 1.62 7.55
N TYR A 55 11.71 2.28 8.71
CA TYR A 55 12.40 1.72 9.88
C TYR A 55 11.72 0.47 10.39
N GLY A 56 10.38 0.46 10.44
CA GLY A 56 9.62 -0.74 10.79
C GLY A 56 9.94 -1.90 9.86
N SER A 57 10.05 -1.63 8.55
CA SER A 57 10.37 -2.66 7.55
C SER A 57 11.81 -3.15 7.62
N TRP A 58 12.75 -2.34 8.09
CA TRP A 58 14.12 -2.79 8.38
C TRP A 58 14.19 -3.64 9.65
N ILE A 59 13.53 -3.21 10.71
CA ILE A 59 13.47 -3.95 11.99
C ILE A 59 12.83 -5.32 11.78
N LEU A 60 11.81 -5.39 10.93
CA LEU A 60 11.11 -6.65 10.58
C LEU A 60 11.80 -7.43 9.45
N GLY A 61 12.95 -6.96 8.96
CA GLY A 61 13.72 -7.67 7.94
C GLY A 61 13.02 -7.79 6.57
N LEU A 62 12.00 -6.99 6.29
CA LEU A 62 11.25 -7.00 5.03
C LEU A 62 12.04 -6.40 3.86
N LEU A 63 12.86 -5.37 4.15
CA LEU A 63 13.67 -4.69 3.14
C LEU A 63 15.15 -5.08 3.31
N PRO A 64 15.70 -5.98 2.47
CA PRO A 64 17.09 -6.42 2.55
C PRO A 64 18.05 -5.44 1.87
N PHE A 65 17.84 -4.14 2.14
CA PHE A 65 18.43 -3.05 1.39
C PHE A 65 19.27 -2.16 2.30
N THR A 66 20.51 -1.88 1.87
CA THR A 66 21.36 -0.86 2.44
C THR A 66 21.51 0.29 1.46
N PHE A 67 21.72 1.50 1.97
CA PHE A 67 21.98 2.65 1.11
C PHE A 67 23.47 2.95 1.04
N ASP A 68 24.01 2.94 -0.18
CA ASP A 68 25.37 3.40 -0.45
C ASP A 68 25.35 4.93 -0.62
N SER A 69 25.79 5.66 0.40
CA SER A 69 25.84 7.12 0.39
C SER A 69 26.79 7.71 -0.66
N ARG A 70 27.81 6.96 -1.08
CA ARG A 70 28.77 7.40 -2.10
C ARG A 70 28.15 7.33 -3.48
N LYS A 71 27.47 6.22 -3.79
CA LYS A 71 26.79 6.03 -5.09
C LYS A 71 25.38 6.63 -5.14
N ARG A 72 24.83 6.98 -3.97
CA ARG A 72 23.42 7.37 -3.77
C ARG A 72 22.45 6.34 -4.34
N GLN A 73 22.76 5.06 -4.14
CA GLN A 73 22.00 3.93 -4.66
C GLN A 73 21.74 2.93 -3.53
N VAL A 74 20.57 2.30 -3.61
CA VAL A 74 20.18 1.17 -2.79
C VAL A 74 20.88 -0.09 -3.31
N GLN A 75 21.56 -0.80 -2.41
CA GLN A 75 22.19 -2.09 -2.70
C GLN A 75 21.57 -3.18 -1.84
N ARG A 76 21.52 -4.39 -2.39
CA ARG A 76 21.06 -5.58 -1.67
C ARG A 76 22.14 -6.03 -0.69
N SER A 77 21.81 -6.10 0.60
CA SER A 77 22.72 -6.63 1.61
C SER A 77 22.44 -8.10 1.87
N LYS A 78 23.46 -8.96 1.72
CA LYS A 78 23.36 -10.40 2.01
C LYS A 78 23.07 -10.67 3.49
N TRP A 79 23.59 -9.82 4.39
CA TRP A 79 23.37 -9.95 5.82
C TRP A 79 21.94 -9.61 6.23
N LEU A 80 21.40 -8.49 5.74
CA LEU A 80 20.00 -8.13 6.00
C LEU A 80 19.03 -9.14 5.38
N LEU A 81 19.41 -9.71 4.24
CA LEU A 81 18.64 -10.77 3.61
C LEU A 81 18.59 -12.04 4.46
N ALA A 82 19.74 -12.50 4.98
CA ALA A 82 19.81 -13.66 5.86
C ALA A 82 19.07 -13.40 7.19
N TYR A 83 19.26 -12.22 7.78
CA TYR A 83 18.55 -11.77 8.97
C TYR A 83 17.03 -11.80 8.77
N GLY A 84 16.54 -11.17 7.71
CA GLY A 84 15.11 -11.13 7.39
C GLY A 84 14.55 -12.52 7.16
N LEU A 85 15.25 -13.39 6.42
CA LEU A 85 14.82 -14.76 6.19
C LEU A 85 14.70 -15.55 7.50
N CYS A 86 15.72 -15.50 8.37
CA CYS A 86 15.69 -16.18 9.66
C CYS A 86 14.56 -15.64 10.54
N LEU A 87 14.44 -14.32 10.67
CA LEU A 87 13.41 -13.67 11.50
C LEU A 87 12.00 -14.06 11.04
N ASN A 88 11.70 -13.91 9.74
CA ASN A 88 10.37 -14.19 9.20
C ASN A 88 10.02 -15.69 9.28
N ILE A 89 10.99 -16.60 9.08
CA ILE A 89 10.75 -18.04 9.29
C ILE A 89 10.48 -18.34 10.76
N THR A 90 11.24 -17.75 11.69
CA THR A 90 11.00 -17.93 13.12
C THR A 90 9.63 -17.41 13.54
N LEU A 91 9.25 -16.21 13.09
CA LEU A 91 7.92 -15.64 13.36
C LEU A 91 6.80 -16.51 12.80
N LEU A 92 6.96 -17.00 11.56
CA LEU A 92 5.98 -17.89 10.93
C LEU A 92 5.83 -19.20 11.71
N VAL A 93 6.94 -19.85 12.09
CA VAL A 93 6.90 -21.07 12.90
C VAL A 93 6.23 -20.82 14.24
N LEU A 94 6.61 -19.73 14.94
CA LEU A 94 5.99 -19.36 16.21
C LEU A 94 4.49 -19.07 16.08
N SER A 95 4.05 -18.51 14.95
CA SER A 95 2.62 -18.23 14.69
C SER A 95 1.79 -19.47 14.34
N VAL A 96 2.42 -20.58 13.94
CA VAL A 96 1.76 -21.83 13.52
C VAL A 96 1.90 -22.93 14.59
N LEU A 97 2.76 -22.73 15.60
CA LEU A 97 2.87 -23.69 16.70
C LEU A 97 1.49 -23.89 17.33
N PRO A 98 1.10 -25.15 17.60
CA PRO A 98 -0.21 -25.48 18.08
C PRO A 98 -0.47 -24.69 19.36
N GLU A 99 -1.51 -23.86 19.28
CA GLU A 99 -2.13 -23.18 20.38
C GLU A 99 -2.18 -24.10 21.60
N THR A 100 -1.71 -23.61 22.74
CA THR A 100 -2.14 -24.14 24.04
C THR A 100 -3.56 -23.62 24.38
N ASP A 101 -4.36 -23.32 23.35
CA ASP A 101 -5.66 -22.65 23.42
C ASP A 101 -6.78 -23.67 23.60
N ASP A 102 -6.87 -24.14 24.84
CA ASP A 102 -8.01 -24.91 25.32
C ASP A 102 -9.15 -23.97 25.82
N HIS A 103 -9.10 -22.64 25.59
CA HIS A 103 -9.75 -21.68 26.52
C HIS A 103 -10.53 -20.48 25.95
N ASN A 104 -10.87 -20.37 24.66
CA ASN A 104 -11.84 -19.35 24.21
C ASN A 104 -13.30 -19.85 24.27
N SER A 105 -13.93 -19.74 25.44
CA SER A 105 -15.35 -20.13 25.68
C SER A 105 -16.33 -19.52 24.67
N ILE A 106 -16.09 -18.28 24.23
CA ILE A 106 -16.90 -17.60 23.20
C ILE A 106 -16.68 -18.19 21.80
N LYS A 107 -15.45 -18.53 21.42
CA LYS A 107 -15.17 -19.21 20.14
C LYS A 107 -15.85 -20.59 20.12
N VAL A 108 -15.76 -21.33 21.22
CA VAL A 108 -16.43 -22.63 21.37
C VAL A 108 -17.95 -22.47 21.25
N GLU A 109 -18.57 -21.50 21.95
CA GLU A 109 -20.02 -21.29 21.90
C GLU A 109 -20.51 -20.85 20.49
N VAL A 110 -19.74 -20.04 19.76
CA VAL A 110 -20.08 -19.61 18.40
C VAL A 110 -19.82 -20.71 17.36
N PHE A 111 -18.73 -21.47 17.48
CA PHE A 111 -18.35 -22.52 16.54
C PHE A 111 -19.09 -23.83 16.73
N GLU A 112 -19.48 -24.17 17.96
CA GLU A 112 -20.40 -25.28 18.21
C GLU A 112 -21.77 -25.01 17.61
N ARG A 113 -22.22 -23.75 17.62
CA ARG A 113 -23.54 -23.38 17.12
C ARG A 113 -23.58 -23.28 15.59
N ASN A 114 -22.49 -22.85 14.95
CA ASN A 114 -22.42 -22.68 13.50
C ASN A 114 -21.14 -23.30 12.89
N PRO A 115 -21.18 -24.57 12.44
CA PRO A 115 -20.02 -25.25 11.86
C PRO A 115 -19.52 -24.58 10.57
N LEU A 116 -20.38 -23.82 9.89
CA LEU A 116 -20.01 -23.03 8.72
C LEU A 116 -19.02 -21.93 9.08
N VAL A 117 -19.24 -21.20 10.17
CA VAL A 117 -18.34 -20.12 10.60
C VAL A 117 -16.94 -20.67 10.86
N ARG A 118 -16.85 -21.84 11.50
CA ARG A 118 -15.59 -22.55 11.73
C ARG A 118 -14.89 -22.93 10.42
N GLN A 119 -15.64 -23.42 9.42
CA GLN A 119 -15.07 -23.74 8.10
C GLN A 119 -14.57 -22.50 7.36
N VAL A 120 -15.30 -21.38 7.42
CA VAL A 120 -14.89 -20.13 6.76
C VAL A 120 -13.68 -19.51 7.47
N GLU A 121 -13.63 -19.51 8.80
CA GLU A 121 -12.47 -19.04 9.56
C GLU A 121 -11.22 -19.86 9.23
N PHE A 122 -11.32 -21.19 9.27
CA PHE A 122 -10.22 -22.09 8.91
C PHE A 122 -9.72 -21.84 7.48
N LEU A 123 -10.63 -21.58 6.53
CA LEU A 123 -10.26 -21.22 5.16
C LEU A 123 -9.49 -19.89 5.12
N VAL A 124 -9.93 -18.88 5.88
CA VAL A 124 -9.25 -17.58 5.95
C VAL A 124 -7.90 -17.67 6.61
N GLU A 125 -7.74 -18.49 7.65
CA GLU A 125 -6.44 -18.77 8.27
C GLU A 125 -5.47 -19.41 7.26
N ILE A 126 -5.93 -20.41 6.50
CA ILE A 126 -5.13 -21.02 5.42
C ILE A 126 -4.75 -19.99 4.36
N ILE A 127 -5.70 -19.18 3.89
CA ILE A 127 -5.44 -18.13 2.90
C ILE A 127 -4.44 -17.12 3.45
N GLY A 128 -4.60 -16.71 4.71
CA GLY A 128 -3.69 -15.80 5.41
C GLY A 128 -2.27 -16.37 5.48
N LEU A 129 -2.12 -17.62 5.91
CA LEU A 129 -0.83 -18.31 5.97
C LEU A 129 -0.16 -18.39 4.59
N ILE A 130 -0.91 -18.82 3.57
CA ILE A 130 -0.42 -18.87 2.19
C ILE A 130 0.01 -17.48 1.71
N THR A 131 -0.77 -16.45 2.03
CA THR A 131 -0.48 -15.05 1.70
C THR A 131 0.83 -14.59 2.30
N THR A 132 1.04 -14.85 3.59
CA THR A 132 2.26 -14.51 4.33
C THR A 132 3.49 -15.22 3.74
N VAL A 133 3.40 -16.53 3.51
CA VAL A 133 4.49 -17.33 2.93
C VAL A 133 4.86 -16.83 1.52
N LEU A 134 3.86 -16.62 0.66
CA LEU A 134 4.08 -16.11 -0.69
C LEU A 134 4.61 -14.68 -0.67
N ALA A 135 4.20 -13.86 0.30
CA ALA A 135 4.71 -12.52 0.45
C ALA A 135 6.21 -12.52 0.73
N TYR A 136 6.67 -13.29 1.71
CA TYR A 136 8.10 -13.36 2.04
C TYR A 136 8.93 -13.97 0.93
N LEU A 137 8.50 -15.10 0.35
CA LEU A 137 9.22 -15.75 -0.75
C LEU A 137 9.38 -14.81 -1.94
N ARG A 138 8.32 -14.08 -2.29
CA ARG A 138 8.33 -13.20 -3.46
C ARG A 138 9.17 -11.96 -3.24
N ILE A 139 9.12 -11.33 -2.06
CA ILE A 139 10.02 -10.21 -1.71
C ILE A 139 11.48 -10.67 -1.79
N PHE A 140 11.79 -11.83 -1.22
CA PHE A 140 13.13 -12.39 -1.24
C PHE A 140 13.62 -12.62 -2.68
N TRP A 141 12.80 -13.29 -3.48
CA TRP A 141 13.14 -13.67 -4.86
C TRP A 141 13.29 -12.45 -5.78
N ARG A 142 12.37 -11.49 -5.71
CA ARG A 142 12.34 -10.29 -6.57
C ARG A 142 13.06 -9.09 -5.97
N SER A 143 13.74 -9.24 -4.83
CA SER A 143 14.44 -8.14 -4.13
C SER A 143 15.44 -7.40 -5.01
N GLN A 144 16.14 -8.08 -5.92
CA GLN A 144 17.08 -7.43 -6.84
C GLN A 144 16.37 -6.52 -7.84
N GLU A 145 15.32 -7.01 -8.49
CA GLU A 145 14.52 -6.21 -9.43
C GLU A 145 13.86 -5.02 -8.72
N LEU A 146 13.40 -5.22 -7.48
CA LEU A 146 12.85 -4.13 -6.67
C LEU A 146 13.91 -3.06 -6.36
N ALA A 147 15.14 -3.45 -6.03
CA ALA A 147 16.24 -2.49 -5.81
C ALA A 147 16.56 -1.69 -7.09
N GLU A 148 16.55 -2.33 -8.25
CA GLU A 148 16.74 -1.65 -9.54
C GLU A 148 15.64 -0.62 -9.82
N ILE A 149 14.37 -0.99 -9.62
CA ILE A 149 13.22 -0.08 -9.77
C ILE A 149 13.36 1.13 -8.83
N ILE A 150 13.67 0.89 -7.55
CA ILE A 150 13.86 1.96 -6.58
C ILE A 150 15.00 2.88 -7.02
N ASN A 151 16.17 2.33 -7.36
CA ASN A 151 17.32 3.11 -7.83
C ASN A 151 17.01 3.97 -9.04
N GLU A 152 16.19 3.44 -9.93
CA GLU A 152 15.78 4.17 -11.11
C GLU A 152 14.81 5.31 -10.78
N LEU A 153 13.81 5.07 -9.92
CA LEU A 153 12.94 6.12 -9.39
C LEU A 153 13.74 7.21 -8.67
N LEU A 154 14.74 6.85 -7.87
CA LEU A 154 15.67 7.79 -7.21
C LEU A 154 16.43 8.64 -8.24
N THR A 155 16.89 8.00 -9.31
CA THR A 155 17.66 8.66 -10.38
C THR A 155 16.77 9.63 -11.16
N LEU A 156 15.55 9.23 -11.50
CA LEU A 156 14.55 10.09 -12.13
C LEU A 156 14.21 11.31 -11.26
N GLU A 157 13.99 11.09 -9.96
CA GLU A 157 13.69 12.18 -9.03
C GLU A 157 14.83 13.20 -8.97
N LYS A 158 16.07 12.72 -8.83
CA LYS A 158 17.24 13.56 -8.70
C LYS A 158 17.55 14.33 -9.98
N LEU A 159 17.58 13.65 -11.13
CA LEU A 159 18.07 14.25 -12.38
C LEU A 159 17.01 15.09 -13.09
N HIS A 160 15.75 14.70 -13.02
CA HIS A 160 14.70 15.34 -13.82
C HIS A 160 13.70 16.06 -12.94
N PHE A 161 13.08 15.37 -11.98
CA PHE A 161 11.95 15.94 -11.24
C PHE A 161 12.35 17.03 -10.24
N SER A 162 13.60 17.06 -9.79
CA SER A 162 14.09 18.14 -8.93
C SER A 162 14.14 19.50 -9.64
N GLU A 163 14.33 19.51 -10.96
CA GLU A 163 14.31 20.72 -11.78
C GLU A 163 12.89 21.07 -12.27
N LEU A 164 12.02 20.07 -12.44
CA LEU A 164 10.63 20.22 -12.91
C LEU A 164 9.62 20.58 -11.80
N CYS A 165 10.06 20.77 -10.55
CA CYS A 165 9.17 20.83 -9.39
C CYS A 165 8.34 22.14 -9.36
N LEU A 166 7.09 22.07 -9.84
CA LEU A 166 6.17 23.22 -9.96
C LEU A 166 5.38 23.56 -8.69
N GLY A 167 5.38 22.69 -7.68
CA GLY A 167 4.61 22.91 -6.47
C GLY A 167 4.42 21.68 -5.59
N HIS A 168 3.79 21.90 -4.45
CA HIS A 168 3.61 20.89 -3.42
C HIS A 168 2.35 20.03 -3.69
N CYS A 169 2.51 18.71 -3.81
CA CYS A 169 1.41 17.79 -4.13
C CYS A 169 0.64 17.38 -2.85
N HIS A 170 -0.46 18.08 -2.56
CA HIS A 170 -1.25 17.82 -1.35
C HIS A 170 -1.84 16.40 -1.26
N LYS A 171 -2.27 15.82 -2.39
CA LYS A 171 -2.85 14.47 -2.42
C LYS A 171 -1.81 13.39 -2.07
N PHE A 172 -0.54 13.62 -2.37
CA PHE A 172 0.53 12.69 -2.00
C PHE A 172 0.62 12.56 -0.47
N ASP A 173 0.76 13.69 0.23
CA ASP A 173 0.88 13.69 1.69
C ASP A 173 -0.35 13.10 2.37
N GLU A 174 -1.54 13.45 1.88
CA GLU A 174 -2.82 12.98 2.42
C GLU A 174 -2.94 11.45 2.36
N TYR A 175 -2.63 10.85 1.21
CA TYR A 175 -2.70 9.40 1.03
C TYR A 175 -1.66 8.66 1.86
N VAL A 176 -0.44 9.21 1.96
CA VAL A 176 0.62 8.65 2.84
C VAL A 176 0.15 8.64 4.29
N ILE A 177 -0.43 9.74 4.77
CA ILE A 177 -0.96 9.84 6.14
C ILE A 177 -2.11 8.87 6.36
N TYR A 178 -3.07 8.81 5.43
CA TYR A 178 -4.21 7.89 5.55
C TYR A 178 -3.77 6.44 5.60
N LYS A 179 -2.77 6.04 4.81
CA LYS A 179 -2.24 4.68 4.88
C LYS A 179 -1.45 4.42 6.17
N GLY A 180 -0.72 5.40 6.71
CA GLY A 180 -0.10 5.26 8.04
C GLY A 180 -1.13 5.09 9.15
N LEU A 181 -2.19 5.91 9.11
CA LEU A 181 -3.27 5.90 10.09
C LEU A 181 -4.06 4.59 10.04
N ILE A 182 -4.32 4.04 8.85
CA ILE A 182 -5.08 2.79 8.75
C ILE A 182 -4.31 1.60 9.35
N ILE A 183 -2.98 1.54 9.22
CA ILE A 183 -2.17 0.49 9.87
C ILE A 183 -2.33 0.58 11.39
N ILE A 184 -2.27 1.79 11.96
CA ILE A 184 -2.45 2.00 13.40
C ILE A 184 -3.86 1.57 13.82
N MET A 185 -4.89 1.94 13.06
CA MET A 185 -6.27 1.56 13.34
C MET A 185 -6.51 0.06 13.21
N GLU A 186 -5.89 -0.62 12.24
CA GLU A 186 -6.02 -2.07 12.04
C GLU A 186 -5.42 -2.84 13.21
N ILE A 187 -4.23 -2.46 13.65
CA ILE A 187 -3.58 -3.06 14.82
C ILE A 187 -4.37 -2.73 16.11
N ALA A 188 -4.81 -1.48 16.28
CA ALA A 188 -5.62 -1.09 17.45
C ALA A 188 -6.97 -1.82 17.49
N SER A 189 -7.64 -1.96 16.35
CA SER A 189 -8.87 -2.73 16.17
C SER A 189 -8.66 -4.19 16.56
N SER A 190 -7.59 -4.80 16.05
CA SER A 190 -7.30 -6.21 16.31
C SER A 190 -6.95 -6.45 17.79
N LEU A 191 -6.19 -5.54 18.42
CA LEU A 191 -5.91 -5.59 19.87
C LEU A 191 -7.19 -5.41 20.70
N LEU A 192 -8.09 -4.51 20.27
CA LEU A 192 -9.36 -4.27 20.95
C LEU A 192 -10.28 -5.49 20.89
N ILE A 193 -10.29 -6.22 19.76
CA ILE A 193 -10.99 -7.51 19.66
C ILE A 193 -10.40 -8.52 20.64
N TYR A 194 -9.06 -8.64 20.67
CA TYR A 194 -8.38 -9.63 21.50
C TYR A 194 -8.56 -9.37 23.00
N PHE A 195 -8.36 -8.14 23.46
CA PHE A 195 -8.55 -7.78 24.88
C PHE A 195 -10.02 -7.60 25.28
N GLY A 196 -10.91 -7.40 24.31
CA GLY A 196 -12.33 -7.18 24.56
C GLY A 196 -13.12 -8.46 24.87
N ILE A 197 -12.54 -9.65 24.63
CA ILE A 197 -13.14 -10.94 24.92
C ILE A 197 -12.77 -11.36 26.36
N PRO A 198 -13.73 -11.36 27.31
CA PRO A 198 -13.46 -11.81 28.67
C PRO A 198 -13.17 -13.33 28.68
N GLU A 199 -12.23 -13.77 29.52
CA GLU A 199 -11.76 -15.16 29.74
C GLU A 199 -10.55 -15.66 28.92
N SER A 200 -9.98 -14.87 28.00
CA SER A 200 -8.75 -15.29 27.32
C SER A 200 -7.60 -15.40 28.32
N ARG A 201 -7.06 -16.61 28.56
CA ARG A 201 -5.78 -16.75 29.28
C ARG A 201 -4.72 -16.04 28.46
N LEU A 202 -4.11 -15.00 29.04
CA LEU A 202 -3.13 -14.15 28.37
C LEU A 202 -1.85 -14.93 28.00
N VAL A 203 -1.84 -15.55 26.83
CA VAL A 203 -0.59 -15.94 26.17
C VAL A 203 -0.09 -14.73 25.36
N VAL A 204 0.36 -13.70 26.08
CA VAL A 204 0.80 -12.42 25.51
C VAL A 204 1.83 -12.61 24.39
N HIS A 205 2.71 -13.61 24.54
CA HIS A 205 3.76 -13.89 23.57
C HIS A 205 3.21 -14.32 22.19
N GLU A 206 2.22 -15.22 22.16
CA GLU A 206 1.63 -15.70 20.90
C GLU A 206 0.87 -14.58 20.18
N ALA A 207 0.08 -13.80 20.92
CA ALA A 207 -0.62 -12.64 20.38
C ALA A 207 0.36 -11.62 19.78
N VAL A 208 1.46 -11.33 20.47
CA VAL A 208 2.51 -10.44 19.95
C VAL A 208 3.10 -10.97 18.64
N CYS A 209 3.40 -12.27 18.54
CA CYS A 209 3.88 -12.87 17.29
C CYS A 209 2.88 -12.71 16.13
N ILE A 210 1.60 -12.99 16.38
CA ILE A 210 0.54 -12.84 15.37
C ILE A 210 0.45 -11.39 14.88
N TYR A 211 0.46 -10.42 15.80
CA TYR A 211 0.39 -9.00 15.42
C TYR A 211 1.64 -8.49 14.72
N ILE A 212 2.82 -9.04 15.03
CA ILE A 212 4.04 -8.74 14.27
C ILE A 212 3.90 -9.25 12.83
N VAL A 213 3.44 -10.49 12.63
CA VAL A 213 3.19 -11.05 11.28
C VAL A 213 2.13 -10.23 10.53
N GLN A 214 1.05 -9.83 11.20
CA GLN A 214 0.03 -8.96 10.62
C GLN A 214 0.61 -7.60 10.20
N LEU A 215 1.42 -6.97 11.05
CA LEU A 215 2.12 -5.73 10.74
C LEU A 215 3.07 -5.90 9.55
N GLU A 216 3.76 -7.03 9.44
CA GLU A 216 4.64 -7.34 8.31
C GLU A 216 3.86 -7.35 6.98
N VAL A 217 2.75 -8.08 6.92
CA VAL A 217 1.88 -8.13 5.74
C VAL A 217 1.35 -6.73 5.38
N LEU A 218 0.91 -5.95 6.37
CA LEU A 218 0.45 -4.56 6.16
C LEU A 218 1.57 -3.66 5.60
N LEU A 219 2.80 -3.82 6.08
CA LEU A 219 3.96 -3.06 5.59
C LEU A 219 4.34 -3.45 4.16
N VAL A 220 4.30 -4.74 3.81
CA VAL A 220 4.53 -5.21 2.43
C VAL A 220 3.59 -4.54 1.45
N VAL A 221 2.30 -4.54 1.77
CA VAL A 221 1.27 -3.90 0.94
C VAL A 221 1.44 -2.38 0.92
N THR A 222 1.86 -1.79 2.04
CA THR A 222 2.13 -0.36 2.12
C THR A 222 3.29 0.05 1.22
N HIS A 223 4.36 -0.74 1.10
CA HIS A 223 5.46 -0.44 0.16
C HIS A 223 5.00 -0.37 -1.28
N PHE A 224 4.12 -1.27 -1.70
CA PHE A 224 3.51 -1.20 -3.02
C PHE A 224 2.75 0.11 -3.23
N HIS A 225 1.85 0.46 -2.30
CA HIS A 225 1.06 1.68 -2.38
C HIS A 225 1.91 2.95 -2.33
N LEU A 226 2.98 2.94 -1.53
CA LEU A 226 3.97 4.01 -1.50
C LEU A 226 4.63 4.17 -2.88
N ALA A 227 5.12 3.09 -3.47
CA ALA A 227 5.71 3.15 -4.80
C ALA A 227 4.72 3.65 -5.88
N VAL A 228 3.45 3.22 -5.81
CA VAL A 228 2.37 3.73 -6.69
C VAL A 228 2.13 5.23 -6.49
N ILE A 229 2.06 5.74 -5.25
CA ILE A 229 1.83 7.16 -5.00
C ILE A 229 3.04 8.03 -5.43
N TYR A 230 4.26 7.49 -5.38
CA TYR A 230 5.44 8.15 -5.97
C TYR A 230 5.34 8.25 -7.50
N ILE A 231 4.93 7.18 -8.19
CA ILE A 231 4.67 7.22 -9.64
C ILE A 231 3.58 8.24 -9.97
N TYR A 232 2.48 8.24 -9.20
CA TYR A 232 1.43 9.26 -9.31
C TYR A 232 2.01 10.68 -9.19
N ARG A 233 2.87 10.94 -8.19
CA ARG A 233 3.49 12.26 -7.98
C ARG A 233 4.32 12.67 -9.20
N PHE A 234 5.08 11.77 -9.80
CA PHE A 234 5.86 12.07 -11.01
C PHE A 234 4.97 12.38 -12.21
N VAL A 235 3.91 11.60 -12.43
CA VAL A 235 2.93 11.86 -13.50
C VAL A 235 2.20 13.18 -13.27
N TRP A 236 1.88 13.51 -12.02
CA TRP A 236 1.30 14.81 -11.66
C TRP A 236 2.23 15.98 -12.01
N ILE A 237 3.54 15.84 -11.79
CA ILE A 237 4.52 16.86 -12.20
C ILE A 237 4.57 16.99 -13.74
N ILE A 238 4.57 15.87 -14.47
CA ILE A 238 4.52 15.88 -15.95
C ILE A 238 3.27 16.62 -16.44
N ASN A 239 2.12 16.33 -15.86
CA ASN A 239 0.86 17.00 -16.18
C ASN A 239 0.92 18.51 -15.92
N GLY A 240 1.50 18.92 -14.79
CA GLY A 240 1.70 20.34 -14.49
C GLY A 240 2.55 21.05 -15.54
N GLN A 241 3.62 20.41 -16.01
CA GLN A 241 4.52 20.96 -17.03
C GLN A 241 3.85 21.01 -18.41
N LEU A 242 3.14 19.95 -18.80
CA LEU A 242 2.35 19.96 -20.05
C LEU A 242 1.29 21.05 -20.04
N LEU A 243 0.60 21.24 -18.91
CA LEU A 243 -0.41 22.28 -18.78
C LEU A 243 0.22 23.69 -18.82
N HIS A 244 1.41 23.85 -18.24
CA HIS A 244 2.16 25.10 -18.34
C HIS A 244 2.51 25.42 -19.80
N LEU A 245 3.05 24.46 -20.55
CA LEU A 245 3.36 24.61 -21.98
C LEU A 245 2.11 24.93 -22.82
N ALA A 246 0.99 24.26 -22.57
CA ALA A 246 -0.28 24.54 -23.24
C ALA A 246 -0.75 25.99 -23.00
N ASN A 247 -0.59 26.48 -21.77
CA ASN A 247 -0.97 27.85 -21.41
C ASN A 247 -0.04 28.89 -22.01
N GLN A 248 1.26 28.61 -22.15
CA GLN A 248 2.20 29.50 -22.85
C GLN A 248 1.81 29.66 -24.32
N LEU A 249 1.55 28.55 -25.01
CA LEU A 249 1.09 28.57 -26.40
C LEU A 249 -0.21 29.36 -26.58
N ARG A 250 -1.17 29.21 -25.65
CA ARG A 250 -2.42 29.99 -25.67
C ARG A 250 -2.21 31.49 -25.50
N ARG A 251 -1.11 31.92 -24.86
CA ARG A 251 -0.73 33.33 -24.74
C ARG A 251 0.03 33.85 -25.96
N GLY A 252 0.27 33.01 -26.96
CA GLY A 252 1.09 33.33 -28.13
C GLY A 252 2.60 33.28 -27.84
N GLU A 253 3.02 32.72 -26.71
CA GLU A 253 4.42 32.50 -26.39
C GLU A 253 4.92 31.23 -27.12
N ARG A 254 6.22 31.19 -27.44
CA ARG A 254 6.83 29.97 -28.01
C ARG A 254 7.04 28.94 -26.91
N ALA A 255 6.65 27.69 -27.18
CA ALA A 255 6.93 26.56 -26.31
C ALA A 255 8.02 25.69 -26.94
N ASP A 256 8.92 25.20 -26.10
CA ASP A 256 10.06 24.39 -26.52
C ASP A 256 9.63 22.94 -26.88
N PRO A 257 9.84 22.49 -28.14
CA PRO A 257 9.52 21.13 -28.57
C PRO A 257 10.38 20.06 -27.87
N GLU A 258 11.62 20.36 -27.49
CA GLU A 258 12.49 19.41 -26.79
C GLU A 258 11.92 19.05 -25.43
N ARG A 259 11.29 20.03 -24.76
CA ARG A 259 10.63 19.81 -23.47
C ARG A 259 9.48 18.81 -23.56
N VAL A 260 8.66 18.88 -24.61
CA VAL A 260 7.56 17.92 -24.83
C VAL A 260 8.12 16.51 -25.05
N GLN A 261 9.19 16.39 -25.84
CA GLN A 261 9.84 15.11 -26.09
C GLN A 261 10.46 14.52 -24.81
N GLN A 262 11.08 15.35 -23.97
CA GLN A 262 11.61 14.94 -22.67
C GLN A 262 10.49 14.44 -21.73
N LEU A 263 9.37 15.15 -21.66
CA LEU A 263 8.21 14.76 -20.84
C LEU A 263 7.61 13.44 -21.30
N ARG A 264 7.54 13.19 -22.61
CA ARG A 264 7.11 11.91 -23.17
C ARG A 264 8.05 10.78 -22.76
N TRP A 265 9.37 10.98 -22.88
CA TRP A 265 10.36 9.98 -22.48
C TRP A 265 10.26 9.64 -20.99
N LEU A 266 10.13 10.65 -20.13
CA LEU A 266 9.91 10.47 -18.70
C LEU A 266 8.63 9.68 -18.41
N TYR A 267 7.55 9.99 -19.13
CA TYR A 267 6.27 9.30 -18.98
C TYR A 267 6.35 7.83 -19.41
N ASP A 268 6.97 7.51 -20.56
CA ASP A 268 7.17 6.12 -20.99
C ASP A 268 8.01 5.33 -19.97
N ARG A 269 9.07 5.93 -19.44
CA ARG A 269 9.90 5.27 -18.43
C ARG A 269 9.14 5.00 -17.13
N LEU A 270 8.29 5.93 -16.69
CA LEU A 270 7.41 5.72 -15.54
C LEU A 270 6.37 4.62 -15.78
N LEU A 271 5.83 4.49 -17.00
CA LEU A 271 4.91 3.40 -17.34
C LEU A 271 5.60 2.04 -17.27
N GLU A 272 6.83 1.94 -17.78
CA GLU A 272 7.63 0.72 -17.71
C GLU A 272 7.94 0.33 -16.26
N LEU A 273 8.38 1.30 -15.45
CA LEU A 273 8.62 1.11 -14.02
C LEU A 273 7.36 0.66 -13.28
N ASN A 274 6.22 1.28 -13.58
CA ASN A 274 4.94 0.90 -13.00
C ASN A 274 4.55 -0.54 -13.36
N SER A 275 4.76 -0.95 -14.61
CA SER A 275 4.48 -2.32 -15.05
C SER A 275 5.37 -3.34 -14.35
N ARG A 276 6.68 -3.05 -14.23
CA ARG A 276 7.63 -3.91 -13.50
C ARG A 276 7.26 -4.01 -12.03
N LEU A 277 6.96 -2.87 -11.39
CA LEU A 277 6.54 -2.82 -9.99
C LEU A 277 5.25 -3.62 -9.75
N ALA A 278 4.22 -3.43 -10.59
CA ALA A 278 2.98 -4.17 -10.50
C ALA A 278 3.22 -5.69 -10.63
N SER A 279 4.12 -6.11 -11.52
CA SER A 279 4.46 -7.53 -11.66
C SER A 279 5.21 -8.12 -10.46
N ILE A 280 5.87 -7.30 -9.62
CA ILE A 280 6.53 -7.79 -8.41
C ILE A 280 5.49 -8.02 -7.30
N TYR A 281 4.51 -7.12 -7.17
CA TYR A 281 3.55 -7.11 -6.05
C TYR A 281 2.18 -7.71 -6.39
N ASP A 282 1.92 -8.11 -7.64
CA ASP A 282 0.60 -8.54 -8.10
C ASP A 282 -0.08 -9.60 -7.23
N ILE A 283 0.59 -10.72 -6.96
CA ILE A 283 0.04 -11.81 -6.16
C ILE A 283 -0.16 -11.37 -4.71
N GLN A 284 0.80 -10.63 -4.15
CA GLN A 284 0.74 -10.18 -2.75
C GLN A 284 -0.44 -9.26 -2.50
N VAL A 285 -0.63 -8.27 -3.37
CA VAL A 285 -1.74 -7.31 -3.26
C VAL A 285 -3.08 -7.97 -3.56
N THR A 286 -3.11 -8.91 -4.53
CA THR A 286 -4.34 -9.68 -4.84
C THR A 286 -4.78 -10.53 -3.66
N LEU A 287 -3.84 -11.29 -3.08
CA LEU A 287 -4.13 -12.13 -1.93
C LEU A 287 -4.53 -11.30 -0.72
N PHE A 288 -3.84 -10.18 -0.47
CA PHE A 288 -4.22 -9.25 0.60
C PHE A 288 -5.64 -8.70 0.43
N MET A 289 -6.01 -8.23 -0.78
CA MET A 289 -7.38 -7.80 -1.07
C MET A 289 -8.39 -8.94 -0.85
N GLY A 290 -8.05 -10.17 -1.26
CA GLY A 290 -8.87 -11.36 -1.01
C GLY A 290 -9.06 -11.65 0.48
N THR A 291 -8.01 -11.50 1.29
CA THR A 291 -8.07 -11.64 2.75
C THR A 291 -8.95 -10.57 3.37
N LEU A 292 -8.82 -9.30 2.97
CA LEU A 292 -9.70 -8.21 3.44
C LEU A 292 -11.17 -8.46 3.07
N MET A 293 -11.44 -8.92 1.86
CA MET A 293 -12.80 -9.30 1.45
C MET A 293 -13.36 -10.44 2.30
N SER A 294 -12.56 -11.48 2.52
CA SER A 294 -12.96 -12.64 3.31
C SER A 294 -13.19 -12.26 4.79
N ALA A 295 -12.32 -11.43 5.37
CA ALA A 295 -12.47 -10.90 6.71
C ALA A 295 -13.75 -10.07 6.86
N ASN A 296 -14.06 -9.19 5.88
CA ASN A 296 -15.30 -8.42 5.88
C ASN A 296 -16.54 -9.31 5.82
N ILE A 297 -16.51 -10.40 5.05
CA ILE A 297 -17.62 -11.37 4.97
C ILE A 297 -17.80 -12.09 6.32
N ILE A 298 -16.72 -12.57 6.94
CA ILE A 298 -16.78 -13.25 8.26
C ILE A 298 -17.29 -12.29 9.32
N ILE A 299 -16.64 -11.13 9.48
CA ILE A 299 -17.00 -10.14 10.50
C ILE A 299 -18.45 -9.69 10.31
N GLY A 300 -18.87 -9.45 9.07
CA GLY A 300 -20.24 -9.09 8.74
C GLY A 300 -21.25 -10.18 9.11
N HIS A 301 -20.95 -11.43 8.79
CA HIS A 301 -21.81 -12.56 9.14
C HIS A 301 -21.91 -12.77 10.65
N VAL A 302 -20.78 -12.76 11.35
CA VAL A 302 -20.70 -12.85 12.82
C VAL A 302 -21.47 -11.71 13.47
N LEU A 303 -21.33 -10.48 12.98
CA LEU A 303 -22.08 -9.31 13.45
C LEU A 303 -23.60 -9.53 13.34
N VAL A 304 -24.09 -10.11 12.23
CA VAL A 304 -25.53 -10.40 12.08
C VAL A 304 -26.00 -11.47 13.06
N ILE A 305 -25.23 -12.55 13.27
CA ILE A 305 -25.56 -13.58 14.26
C ILE A 305 -25.67 -12.96 15.66
N PHE A 306 -24.70 -12.15 16.05
CA PHE A 306 -24.71 -11.46 17.35
C PHE A 306 -25.90 -10.49 17.45
N TRP A 307 -26.17 -9.73 16.40
CA TRP A 307 -27.30 -8.79 16.34
C TRP A 307 -28.65 -9.47 16.56
N ILE A 308 -28.86 -10.67 16.00
CA ILE A 308 -30.09 -11.44 16.20
C ILE A 308 -30.17 -11.96 17.65
N ASN A 309 -29.04 -12.29 18.27
CA ASN A 309 -28.95 -12.83 19.64
C ASN A 309 -28.69 -11.76 20.71
N ILE A 310 -29.07 -10.50 20.46
CA ILE A 310 -28.72 -9.32 21.28
C ILE A 310 -29.09 -9.41 22.76
N LYS A 311 -30.09 -10.23 23.13
CA LYS A 311 -30.54 -10.42 24.51
C LYS A 311 -29.58 -11.25 25.36
N ARG A 312 -28.70 -12.03 24.74
CA ARG A 312 -27.78 -12.97 25.42
C ARG A 312 -26.39 -12.39 25.65
N PHE A 313 -25.96 -11.47 24.78
CA PHE A 313 -24.62 -10.88 24.82
C PHE A 313 -24.63 -9.44 25.32
N SER A 314 -23.48 -8.97 25.83
CA SER A 314 -23.33 -7.58 26.25
C SER A 314 -23.45 -6.63 25.05
N PHE A 315 -24.57 -5.89 25.00
CA PHE A 315 -24.91 -4.93 23.94
C PHE A 315 -23.76 -3.97 23.60
N TRP A 316 -23.06 -3.47 24.63
CA TRP A 316 -21.99 -2.50 24.48
C TRP A 316 -20.75 -3.07 23.79
N ILE A 317 -20.39 -4.31 24.12
CA ILE A 317 -19.25 -5.02 23.51
C ILE A 317 -19.56 -5.30 22.03
N MET A 318 -20.79 -5.74 21.73
CA MET A 318 -21.21 -6.05 20.37
C MET A 318 -21.19 -4.84 19.43
N ILE A 319 -21.71 -3.69 19.87
CA ILE A 319 -21.78 -2.47 19.03
C ILE A 319 -20.42 -1.81 18.86
N LEU A 320 -19.52 -1.96 19.83
CA LEU A 320 -18.24 -1.26 19.82
C LEU A 320 -17.13 -2.06 19.15
N ILE A 321 -17.10 -3.40 19.29
CA ILE A 321 -15.98 -4.24 18.82
C ILE A 321 -16.09 -4.63 17.34
N PHE A 322 -17.23 -5.17 16.90
CA PHE A 322 -17.35 -5.71 15.53
C PHE A 322 -17.58 -4.63 14.46
N PRO A 323 -18.46 -3.63 14.67
CA PRO A 323 -18.67 -2.57 13.68
C PRO A 323 -17.42 -1.75 13.42
N GLN A 324 -16.62 -1.45 14.45
CA GLN A 324 -15.36 -0.72 14.23
C GLN A 324 -14.40 -1.53 13.34
N ALA A 325 -14.27 -2.85 13.58
CA ALA A 325 -13.34 -3.69 12.82
C ALA A 325 -13.74 -3.78 11.36
N LEU A 326 -15.04 -3.85 11.10
CA LEU A 326 -15.61 -3.81 9.76
C LEU A 326 -15.34 -2.46 9.09
N VAL A 327 -15.55 -1.34 9.79
CA VAL A 327 -15.27 0.01 9.26
C VAL A 327 -13.80 0.17 8.89
N VAL A 328 -12.88 -0.25 9.76
CA VAL A 328 -11.43 -0.15 9.48
C VAL A 328 -11.04 -1.03 8.29
N ASN A 329 -11.51 -2.29 8.23
CA ASN A 329 -11.23 -3.19 7.11
C ASN A 329 -11.79 -2.69 5.76
N PHE A 330 -13.04 -2.15 5.76
CA PHE A 330 -13.60 -1.54 4.56
C PHE A 330 -12.83 -0.30 4.13
N TRP A 331 -12.39 0.52 5.10
CA TRP A 331 -11.55 1.67 4.81
C TRP A 331 -10.22 1.25 4.20
N ASP A 332 -9.54 0.23 4.74
CA ASP A 332 -8.26 -0.23 4.17
C ASP A 332 -8.43 -0.79 2.75
N LEU A 333 -9.47 -1.61 2.53
CA LEU A 333 -9.82 -2.11 1.20
C LEU A 333 -10.05 -0.96 0.22
N TRP A 334 -10.84 0.04 0.64
CA TRP A 334 -11.13 1.23 -0.17
C TRP A 334 -9.89 2.05 -0.46
N LEU A 335 -9.00 2.24 0.53
CA LEU A 335 -7.72 2.94 0.34
C LEU A 335 -6.88 2.24 -0.74
N CYS A 336 -6.77 0.90 -0.68
CA CYS A 336 -6.00 0.13 -1.68
C CYS A 336 -6.50 0.39 -3.11
N ILE A 337 -7.82 0.46 -3.29
CA ILE A 337 -8.45 0.82 -4.57
C ILE A 337 -8.18 2.29 -4.93
N ALA A 338 -8.30 3.20 -3.97
CA ALA A 338 -8.15 4.63 -4.18
C ALA A 338 -6.74 5.01 -4.64
N PHE A 339 -5.68 4.38 -4.11
CA PHE A 339 -4.30 4.58 -4.57
C PHE A 339 -4.15 4.26 -6.06
N CYS A 340 -4.64 3.09 -6.48
CA CYS A 340 -4.53 2.63 -7.86
C CYS A 340 -5.31 3.54 -8.82
N ASN A 341 -6.53 3.90 -8.42
CA ASN A 341 -7.38 4.80 -9.19
C ASN A 341 -6.81 6.23 -9.27
N LEU A 342 -6.17 6.73 -8.21
CA LEU A 342 -5.53 8.04 -8.23
C LEU A 342 -4.38 8.10 -9.26
N ALA A 343 -3.54 7.06 -9.30
CA ALA A 343 -2.50 6.93 -10.32
C ALA A 343 -3.10 6.86 -11.73
N GLU A 344 -4.09 5.99 -11.97
CA GLU A 344 -4.75 5.86 -13.28
C GLU A 344 -5.38 7.19 -13.75
N ASN A 345 -6.05 7.91 -12.85
CA ASN A 345 -6.67 9.20 -13.18
C ASN A 345 -5.64 10.27 -13.53
N ALA A 346 -4.45 10.25 -12.92
CA ALA A 346 -3.36 11.13 -13.34
C ALA A 346 -2.92 10.83 -14.78
N GLY A 347 -2.83 9.55 -15.17
CA GLY A 347 -2.53 9.17 -16.57
C GLY A 347 -3.63 9.57 -17.56
N LYS A 348 -4.91 9.47 -17.17
CA LYS A 348 -6.05 9.97 -17.99
C LYS A 348 -6.00 11.49 -18.14
N ALA A 349 -5.62 12.21 -17.09
CA ALA A 349 -5.44 13.65 -17.14
C ALA A 349 -4.34 14.06 -18.14
N THR A 350 -3.24 13.30 -18.24
CA THR A 350 -2.20 13.53 -19.26
C THR A 350 -2.79 13.56 -20.67
N SER A 351 -3.61 12.57 -21.01
CA SER A 351 -4.27 12.50 -22.32
C SER A 351 -5.24 13.66 -22.55
N THR A 352 -5.90 14.13 -21.49
CA THR A 352 -6.85 15.25 -21.57
C THR A 352 -6.11 16.58 -21.78
N ILE A 353 -4.96 16.77 -21.12
CA ILE A 353 -4.12 17.95 -21.28
C ILE A 353 -3.54 18.00 -22.69
N LEU A 354 -3.08 16.87 -23.23
CA LEU A 354 -2.55 16.81 -24.60
C LEU A 354 -3.59 17.21 -25.66
N LYS A 355 -4.87 16.92 -25.44
CA LYS A 355 -5.95 17.40 -26.34
C LYS A 355 -6.08 18.92 -26.39
N LEU A 356 -5.71 19.63 -25.32
CA LEU A 356 -5.79 21.10 -25.28
C LEU A 356 -4.84 21.77 -26.27
N PHE A 357 -3.79 21.07 -26.70
CA PHE A 357 -2.85 21.57 -27.71
C PHE A 357 -3.47 21.55 -29.12
N ASN A 358 -4.33 20.56 -29.43
CA ASN A 358 -5.01 20.50 -30.73
C ASN A 358 -5.95 21.68 -30.98
N ASP A 359 -6.42 22.33 -29.92
CA ASP A 359 -7.28 23.52 -30.02
C ASP A 359 -6.50 24.79 -30.38
N ILE A 360 -5.16 24.73 -30.47
CA ILE A 360 -4.29 25.89 -30.70
C ILE A 360 -3.87 25.94 -32.17
N GLY A 361 -4.51 26.82 -32.95
CA GLY A 361 -4.32 26.89 -34.41
C GLY A 361 -2.97 27.43 -34.92
N ASN A 362 -2.08 27.92 -34.04
CA ASN A 362 -0.79 28.54 -34.42
C ASN A 362 0.42 27.80 -33.79
N MET A 363 0.38 26.46 -33.70
CA MET A 363 1.54 25.69 -33.24
C MET A 363 2.61 25.58 -34.33
N GLU A 364 3.89 25.65 -33.92
CA GLU A 364 5.01 25.33 -34.81
C GLU A 364 4.95 23.85 -35.21
N GLY A 365 5.24 23.54 -36.49
CA GLY A 365 5.03 22.18 -37.03
C GLY A 365 5.81 21.07 -36.32
N GLU A 366 7.02 21.36 -35.83
CA GLU A 366 7.79 20.39 -35.04
C GLU A 366 7.12 20.09 -33.69
N LEU A 367 6.65 21.13 -33.01
CA LEU A 367 5.95 20.98 -31.73
C LEU A 367 4.63 20.23 -31.89
N GLU A 368 3.87 20.54 -32.95
CA GLU A 368 2.64 19.83 -33.30
C GLU A 368 2.89 18.34 -33.54
N GLN A 369 3.97 18.00 -34.26
CA GLN A 369 4.38 16.61 -34.46
C GLN A 369 4.70 15.92 -33.13
N ARG A 370 5.51 16.54 -32.25
CA ARG A 370 5.90 15.95 -30.95
C ARG A 370 4.69 15.72 -30.04
N VAL A 371 3.78 16.68 -29.98
CA VAL A 371 2.54 16.57 -29.20
C VAL A 371 1.63 15.48 -29.78
N SER A 372 1.52 15.37 -31.10
CA SER A 372 0.76 14.32 -31.76
C SER A 372 1.32 12.93 -31.47
N GLU A 373 2.65 12.77 -31.53
CA GLU A 373 3.32 11.51 -31.17
C GLU A 373 3.11 11.15 -29.70
N PHE A 374 3.15 12.13 -28.79
CA PHE A 374 2.87 11.89 -27.37
C PHE A 374 1.39 11.52 -27.16
N THR A 375 0.46 12.20 -27.82
CA THR A 375 -0.97 11.88 -27.76
C THR A 375 -1.25 10.47 -28.24
N LEU A 376 -0.64 10.08 -29.37
CA LEU A 376 -0.74 8.73 -29.91
C LEU A 376 -0.14 7.71 -28.94
N PHE A 377 1.02 8.02 -28.35
CA PHE A 377 1.63 7.18 -27.33
C PHE A 377 0.69 6.94 -26.12
N CYS A 378 0.10 8.00 -25.56
CA CYS A 378 -0.85 7.89 -24.44
C CYS A 378 -2.14 7.13 -24.82
N SER A 379 -2.55 7.19 -26.08
CA SER A 379 -3.72 6.43 -26.55
C SER A 379 -3.46 4.92 -26.51
N HIS A 380 -2.23 4.51 -26.83
CA HIS A 380 -1.80 3.11 -26.93
C HIS A 380 -1.34 2.54 -25.58
N ARG A 381 -0.57 3.32 -24.81
CA ARG A 381 -0.07 2.95 -23.49
C ARG A 381 -0.68 3.83 -22.40
N ARG A 382 -1.56 3.24 -21.59
CA ARG A 382 -2.23 3.90 -20.46
C ARG A 382 -1.60 3.45 -19.15
N LEU A 383 -1.43 4.37 -18.22
CA LEU A 383 -1.06 4.05 -16.84
C LEU A 383 -2.20 3.26 -16.21
N ARG A 384 -2.01 1.95 -16.10
CA ARG A 384 -2.98 1.02 -15.53
C ARG A 384 -2.25 0.06 -14.62
N LEU A 385 -2.83 -0.18 -13.44
CA LEU A 385 -2.37 -1.19 -12.50
C LEU A 385 -3.24 -2.43 -12.70
N ARG A 386 -2.64 -3.44 -13.33
CA ARG A 386 -3.26 -4.77 -13.49
C ARG A 386 -2.70 -5.67 -12.40
N HIS A 387 -3.58 -6.31 -11.65
CA HIS A 387 -3.16 -7.38 -10.75
C HIS A 387 -3.37 -8.73 -11.43
N CYS A 388 -2.30 -9.53 -11.43
CA CYS A 388 -2.20 -10.88 -12.02
C CYS A 388 -2.59 -10.94 -13.50
N GLY A 389 -2.64 -9.80 -14.20
CA GLY A 389 -3.20 -9.72 -15.56
C GLY A 389 -4.72 -9.99 -15.65
N LEU A 390 -5.39 -10.21 -14.50
CA LEU A 390 -6.77 -10.66 -14.43
C LEU A 390 -7.77 -9.49 -14.34
N PHE A 391 -7.51 -8.50 -13.49
CA PHE A 391 -8.42 -7.38 -13.27
C PHE A 391 -7.69 -6.06 -13.06
N TYR A 392 -8.40 -4.97 -13.38
CA TYR A 392 -7.96 -3.60 -13.12
C TYR A 392 -8.49 -3.15 -11.78
N VAL A 393 -7.63 -2.53 -10.97
CA VAL A 393 -8.09 -1.91 -9.72
C VAL A 393 -8.43 -0.46 -9.99
N ASN A 394 -9.71 -0.21 -10.22
CA ASN A 394 -10.32 1.10 -10.33
C ASN A 394 -11.57 1.17 -9.43
N TYR A 395 -12.21 2.34 -9.35
CA TYR A 395 -13.42 2.48 -8.53
C TYR A 395 -14.59 1.59 -8.97
N GLU A 396 -14.70 1.28 -10.26
CA GLU A 396 -15.73 0.38 -10.78
C GLU A 396 -15.56 -1.04 -10.21
N MET A 397 -14.36 -1.60 -10.32
CA MET A 397 -14.04 -2.89 -9.72
C MET A 397 -14.16 -2.85 -8.20
N GLY A 398 -13.74 -1.75 -7.57
CA GLY A 398 -13.89 -1.55 -6.13
C GLY A 398 -15.34 -1.60 -5.66
N PHE A 399 -16.24 -0.97 -6.42
CA PHE A 399 -17.68 -1.02 -6.14
C PHE A 399 -18.25 -2.44 -6.30
N HIS A 400 -17.83 -3.16 -7.34
CA HIS A 400 -18.19 -4.57 -7.51
C HIS A 400 -17.71 -5.45 -6.34
N MET A 401 -16.49 -5.23 -5.84
CA MET A 401 -15.97 -5.95 -4.66
C MET A 401 -16.80 -5.68 -3.41
N ILE A 402 -17.20 -4.43 -3.16
CA ILE A 402 -18.06 -4.06 -2.02
C ILE A 402 -19.43 -4.71 -2.12
N ILE A 403 -20.07 -4.64 -3.29
CA ILE A 403 -21.36 -5.32 -3.53
C ILE A 403 -21.23 -6.82 -3.28
N THR A 404 -20.15 -7.42 -3.80
CA THR A 404 -19.88 -8.85 -3.64
C THR A 404 -19.77 -9.23 -2.16
N ASN A 405 -19.02 -8.47 -1.34
CA ASN A 405 -18.95 -8.70 0.10
C ASN A 405 -20.33 -8.66 0.77
N ILE A 406 -21.14 -7.65 0.47
CA ILE A 406 -22.50 -7.52 1.04
C ILE A 406 -23.38 -8.70 0.61
N LEU A 407 -23.36 -9.07 -0.68
CA LEU A 407 -24.12 -10.20 -1.19
C LEU A 407 -23.73 -11.50 -0.49
N TYR A 408 -22.43 -11.79 -0.34
CA TYR A 408 -21.98 -12.99 0.37
C TYR A 408 -22.43 -13.03 1.82
N VAL A 409 -22.40 -11.89 2.53
CA VAL A 409 -22.95 -11.81 3.90
C VAL A 409 -24.44 -12.15 3.89
N VAL A 410 -25.23 -11.58 2.97
CA VAL A 410 -26.67 -11.87 2.85
C VAL A 410 -26.90 -13.35 2.54
N PHE A 411 -26.15 -13.95 1.62
CA PHE A 411 -26.24 -15.37 1.29
C PHE A 411 -25.95 -16.27 2.49
N LEU A 412 -24.89 -15.98 3.24
CA LEU A 412 -24.55 -16.75 4.44
C LEU A 412 -25.64 -16.64 5.52
N VAL A 413 -26.20 -15.45 5.72
CA VAL A 413 -27.31 -15.24 6.67
C VAL A 413 -28.58 -15.98 6.24
N GLN A 414 -28.92 -15.96 4.95
CA GLN A 414 -30.06 -16.68 4.42
C GLN A 414 -29.89 -18.20 4.57
N PHE A 415 -28.70 -18.71 4.30
CA PHE A 415 -28.37 -20.12 4.44
C PHE A 415 -28.48 -20.58 5.90
N ASP A 416 -27.97 -19.78 6.84
CA ASP A 416 -28.08 -20.04 8.28
C ASP A 416 -29.55 -20.07 8.73
N TYR A 417 -30.35 -19.08 8.32
CA TYR A 417 -31.77 -19.02 8.64
C TYR A 417 -32.59 -20.19 8.05
N MET A 418 -32.22 -20.65 6.85
CA MET A 418 -32.85 -21.83 6.26
C MET A 418 -32.53 -23.09 7.07
N ASN A 419 -31.28 -23.32 7.44
CA ASN A 419 -30.90 -24.53 8.18
C ASN A 419 -31.50 -24.58 9.59
N ILE A 420 -31.65 -23.42 10.26
CA ILE A 420 -32.29 -23.32 11.57
C ILE A 420 -33.80 -23.68 11.51
N LYS A 421 -34.48 -23.50 10.37
CA LYS A 421 -35.90 -23.89 10.23
C LYS A 421 -36.13 -25.38 9.97
N PHE A 422 -35.09 -26.11 9.59
CA PHE A 422 -35.17 -27.53 9.24
C PHE A 422 -34.53 -28.45 10.31
N THR A 423 -34.17 -27.90 11.46
CA THR A 423 -33.75 -28.62 12.67
C THR A 423 -34.74 -28.31 13.79
#